data_AF-A0A8C8F0H6-F1
#
_entry.id   AF-A0A8C8F0H6-F1
#
_cell.length_a   1.000
_cell.length_b   1.000
_cell.length_c   1.000
_cell.angle_alpha   90.00
_cell.angle_beta   90.00
_cell.angle_gamma   90.00
#
_symmetry.space_group_name_H-M   'P 1'
#
loop_
_entity.id
_entity.type
_entity.pdbx_description
1 polymer ?
#
loop_
_entity_poly.entity_id
_entity_poly.type
_entity_poly.pdbx_seq_one_letter_code
_entity_poly.pdbx_strand_id
1 'polypeptide(L)'
;MLTQYLFCHRLAMVERGILGCFILCLSLTSVSNNIYIDNNGNMRLNFNPTRGDYGFHFYGNRPPSLPFLLPESGIYYSLGNMNSIGSMTALPDYVTQSFYNLRGPENNRDRVILRVMEDGSNQFIADEVYVTQHYPPNENRGSAYDPDNTYRVNVSLLRQIQSLPTIDQNDIPRIYNVEINHNSLQELENIWGHTPGLALLLAIVLYFTRPKTLFIKEQALRLTSQPQSGMEDKDNALIKLGVKTTNRGKARIIWSGIPKRLLDQGLMVVLHRNNNSDSKSELDRSSVGGQATGSYNTSVHLNPGLQVRLHKEVKSWWNYLGFGSTIGEEIWRGSEFHDANREIPADINGHDASLQLFVKDGKACARLYVKKSFTAWKKTFHNSWVGFYSSGLGSTLDYNTWQWAVHFSEEKGSHQADIPGYDVYVYESSMTMSPGVQVRFMMEKYGGEKARTPPWERLVQW
;
A
#
# COMPACT_ATOMS: atom_id res chain seq x y z
N MET A 1 35.92 24.32 -7.59
CA MET A 1 34.71 24.92 -6.99
C MET A 1 33.64 25.13 -8.09
N LEU A 2 33.22 24.05 -8.75
CA LEU A 2 32.15 24.05 -9.77
C LEU A 2 31.36 22.71 -9.82
N THR A 3 31.55 21.83 -8.84
CA THR A 3 30.94 20.47 -8.77
C THR A 3 29.74 20.40 -7.83
N GLN A 4 29.48 21.45 -7.06
CA GLN A 4 28.41 21.54 -6.06
C GLN A 4 27.04 21.85 -6.68
N TYR A 5 27.02 22.60 -7.79
CA TYR A 5 25.77 22.90 -8.53
C TYR A 5 25.30 21.73 -9.39
N LEU A 6 26.20 20.85 -9.86
CA LEU A 6 25.86 19.75 -10.76
C LEU A 6 25.27 18.53 -10.04
N PHE A 7 25.73 18.22 -8.83
CA PHE A 7 25.22 17.10 -8.03
C PHE A 7 23.77 17.37 -7.58
N CYS A 8 23.50 18.60 -7.14
CA CYS A 8 22.19 18.99 -6.63
C CYS A 8 21.20 19.36 -7.73
N HIS A 9 21.55 20.19 -8.73
CA HIS A 9 20.53 20.65 -9.68
C HIS A 9 20.05 19.56 -10.65
N ARG A 10 20.84 18.51 -10.90
CA ARG A 10 20.45 17.41 -11.80
C ARG A 10 19.73 16.25 -11.12
N LEU A 11 19.95 16.01 -9.82
CA LEU A 11 19.15 15.06 -9.02
C LEU A 11 17.93 15.74 -8.37
N ALA A 12 18.00 17.04 -8.05
CA ALA A 12 16.89 17.79 -7.47
C ALA A 12 15.89 18.33 -8.50
N MET A 13 16.24 18.56 -9.78
CA MET A 13 15.21 18.94 -10.79
C MET A 13 14.27 17.78 -11.19
N VAL A 14 14.45 16.59 -10.63
CA VAL A 14 13.47 15.49 -10.60
C VAL A 14 12.33 15.79 -9.59
N GLU A 15 12.14 17.06 -9.19
CA GLU A 15 11.21 17.58 -8.17
C GLU A 15 9.74 17.71 -8.62
N ARG A 16 9.23 16.79 -9.44
CA ARG A 16 7.77 16.66 -9.65
C ARG A 16 7.17 15.32 -9.22
N GLY A 17 7.95 14.47 -8.57
CA GLY A 17 7.44 13.22 -8.00
C GLY A 17 8.41 12.66 -6.96
N ILE A 18 8.13 12.92 -5.68
CA ILE A 18 8.95 12.55 -4.51
C ILE A 18 9.27 11.04 -4.42
N LEU A 19 8.57 10.18 -5.19
CA LEU A 19 8.77 8.72 -5.21
C LEU A 19 9.82 8.23 -6.22
N GLY A 20 10.06 8.95 -7.33
CA GLY A 20 10.88 8.45 -8.44
C GLY A 20 12.39 8.42 -8.16
N CYS A 21 12.87 9.33 -7.31
CA CYS A 21 14.30 9.47 -7.03
C CYS A 21 14.92 8.26 -6.31
N PHE A 22 14.14 7.49 -5.53
CA PHE A 22 14.70 6.40 -4.73
C PHE A 22 15.07 5.19 -5.59
N ILE A 23 14.14 4.71 -6.42
CA ILE A 23 14.39 3.59 -7.35
C ILE A 23 15.48 3.97 -8.35
N LEU A 24 15.50 5.23 -8.79
CA LEU A 24 16.55 5.76 -9.65
C LEU A 24 17.93 5.74 -8.98
N CYS A 25 18.06 6.19 -7.73
CA CYS A 25 19.31 6.13 -6.97
C CYS A 25 19.78 4.68 -6.75
N LEU A 26 18.87 3.76 -6.44
CA LEU A 26 19.17 2.34 -6.25
C LEU A 26 19.67 1.71 -7.55
N SER A 27 18.96 1.97 -8.66
CA SER A 27 19.31 1.46 -9.99
C SER A 27 20.63 2.03 -10.48
N LEU A 28 20.86 3.33 -10.29
CA LEU A 28 22.11 4.00 -10.68
C LEU A 28 23.30 3.52 -9.84
N THR A 29 23.12 3.29 -8.54
CA THR A 29 24.17 2.71 -7.68
C THR A 29 24.51 1.29 -8.11
N SER A 30 23.50 0.47 -8.38
CA SER A 30 23.68 -0.90 -8.87
C SER A 30 24.42 -0.94 -10.20
N VAL A 31 24.03 -0.09 -11.16
CA VAL A 31 24.72 0.04 -12.46
C VAL A 31 26.15 0.54 -12.27
N SER A 32 26.35 1.59 -11.47
CA SER A 32 27.66 2.19 -11.22
C SER A 32 28.65 1.17 -10.64
N ASN A 33 28.22 0.32 -9.71
CA ASN A 33 29.07 -0.72 -9.12
C ASN A 33 29.44 -1.84 -10.11
N ASN A 34 28.73 -1.95 -11.24
CA ASN A 34 28.96 -2.95 -12.28
C ASN A 34 29.64 -2.36 -13.55
N ILE A 35 30.07 -1.11 -13.47
CA ILE A 35 30.83 -0.43 -14.53
C ILE A 35 32.27 -0.24 -14.05
N TYR A 36 33.24 -0.79 -14.78
CA TYR A 36 34.64 -0.46 -14.58
C TYR A 36 35.00 0.81 -15.37
N ILE A 37 35.39 1.86 -14.66
CA ILE A 37 35.78 3.13 -15.28
C ILE A 37 37.30 3.22 -15.29
N ASP A 38 37.91 3.19 -16.46
CA ASP A 38 39.37 3.34 -16.57
C ASP A 38 39.82 4.80 -16.34
N ASN A 39 41.13 5.05 -16.30
CA ASN A 39 41.69 6.38 -16.10
C ASN A 39 41.29 7.38 -17.20
N ASN A 40 41.05 6.90 -18.42
CA ASN A 40 40.64 7.69 -19.57
C ASN A 40 39.14 8.01 -19.56
N GLY A 41 38.37 7.44 -18.62
CA GLY A 41 36.94 7.65 -18.49
C GLY A 41 36.10 6.69 -19.34
N ASN A 42 36.72 5.66 -19.94
CA ASN A 42 35.99 4.63 -20.67
C ASN A 42 35.30 3.71 -19.67
N MET A 43 34.01 3.46 -19.89
CA MET A 43 33.18 2.66 -19.01
C MET A 43 33.01 1.26 -19.61
N ARG A 44 33.68 0.27 -19.03
CA ARG A 44 33.57 -1.15 -19.43
C ARG A 44 32.52 -1.84 -18.57
N LEU A 45 31.57 -2.51 -19.20
CA LEU A 45 30.51 -3.24 -18.50
C LEU A 45 31.04 -4.61 -18.06
N ASN A 46 30.73 -5.02 -16.83
CA ASN A 46 30.99 -6.39 -16.36
C ASN A 46 29.82 -7.36 -16.65
N PHE A 47 28.83 -6.91 -17.45
CA PHE A 47 27.59 -7.62 -17.74
C PHE A 47 27.20 -7.44 -19.21
N ASN A 48 26.32 -8.31 -19.70
CA ASN A 48 25.84 -8.28 -21.06
C ASN A 48 24.39 -7.76 -21.16
N PRO A 49 24.18 -6.50 -21.56
CA PRO A 49 22.84 -5.92 -21.70
C PRO A 49 22.04 -6.53 -22.88
N THR A 50 22.70 -7.15 -23.86
CA THR A 50 22.01 -7.78 -25.01
C THR A 50 21.32 -9.10 -24.61
N ARG A 51 21.87 -9.80 -23.62
CA ARG A 51 21.25 -10.99 -23.00
C ARG A 51 20.11 -10.62 -22.04
N GLY A 52 20.02 -9.34 -21.66
CA GLY A 52 19.07 -8.86 -20.66
C GLY A 52 19.52 -9.07 -19.22
N ASP A 53 20.84 -9.14 -18.98
CA ASP A 53 21.40 -9.17 -17.63
C ASP A 53 20.85 -8.02 -16.79
N TYR A 54 20.63 -8.24 -15.49
CA TYR A 54 20.00 -7.27 -14.58
C TYR A 54 18.62 -6.75 -15.03
N GLY A 55 17.99 -7.36 -16.04
CA GLY A 55 16.72 -6.89 -16.60
C GLY A 55 16.85 -5.72 -17.57
N PHE A 56 18.04 -5.50 -18.14
CA PHE A 56 18.19 -4.59 -19.28
C PHE A 56 17.35 -5.08 -20.47
N HIS A 57 16.80 -4.15 -21.23
CA HIS A 57 16.09 -4.45 -22.46
C HIS A 57 16.33 -3.37 -23.50
N PHE A 58 16.05 -3.68 -24.76
CA PHE A 58 16.22 -2.72 -25.85
C PHE A 58 15.37 -1.46 -25.60
N TYR A 59 15.99 -0.30 -25.75
CA TYR A 59 15.31 0.99 -25.63
C TYR A 59 14.55 1.30 -26.92
N GLY A 60 13.23 1.11 -26.88
CA GLY A 60 12.32 1.50 -27.96
C GLY A 60 12.13 3.01 -28.04
N ASN A 61 12.91 3.69 -28.88
CA ASN A 61 12.92 5.15 -29.05
C ASN A 61 11.70 5.67 -29.86
N ARG A 62 10.46 5.51 -29.36
CA ARG A 62 9.24 5.98 -30.03
C ARG A 62 8.24 6.63 -29.06
N PRO A 63 7.98 7.96 -29.14
CA PRO A 63 8.72 8.99 -29.90
C PRO A 63 10.16 9.17 -29.39
N PRO A 64 11.06 9.79 -30.18
CA PRO A 64 12.47 9.81 -29.82
C PRO A 64 12.76 10.76 -28.65
N SER A 65 13.12 10.21 -27.48
CA SER A 65 13.54 11.00 -26.31
C SER A 65 15.07 11.13 -26.22
N LEU A 66 15.79 10.28 -26.94
CA LEU A 66 17.26 10.32 -27.08
C LEU A 66 17.67 10.50 -28.54
N PRO A 67 18.89 11.02 -28.81
CA PRO A 67 19.40 11.19 -30.16
C PRO A 67 19.31 9.90 -30.99
N PHE A 68 19.02 10.04 -32.29
CA PHE A 68 19.04 8.90 -33.21
C PHE A 68 20.48 8.41 -33.40
N LEU A 69 20.73 7.13 -33.16
CA LEU A 69 22.03 6.51 -33.40
C LEU A 69 22.13 6.02 -34.84
N LEU A 70 23.26 6.26 -35.48
CA LEU A 70 23.63 5.51 -36.68
C LEU A 70 23.91 4.05 -36.28
N PRO A 71 23.72 3.07 -37.18
CA PRO A 71 23.92 1.64 -36.87
C PRO A 71 25.29 1.31 -36.26
N GLU A 72 26.32 2.09 -36.58
CA GLU A 72 27.70 1.92 -36.12
C GLU A 72 27.98 2.65 -34.78
N SER A 73 27.03 3.44 -34.26
CA SER A 73 27.21 4.28 -33.06
C SER A 73 26.74 3.62 -31.76
N GLY A 74 26.40 2.33 -31.80
CA GLY A 74 25.94 1.57 -30.64
C GLY A 74 24.42 1.48 -30.50
N ILE A 75 23.98 0.85 -29.40
CA ILE A 75 22.57 0.56 -29.11
C ILE A 75 22.21 1.07 -27.71
N TYR A 76 21.02 1.65 -27.56
CA TYR A 76 20.49 2.03 -26.26
C TYR A 76 19.79 0.87 -25.56
N TYR A 77 20.10 0.65 -24.28
CA TYR A 77 19.46 -0.33 -23.40
C TYR A 77 18.89 0.36 -22.17
N SER A 78 17.66 -0.02 -21.78
CA SER A 78 16.97 0.53 -20.61
C SER A 78 16.92 -0.48 -19.47
N LEU A 79 17.09 0.02 -18.24
CA LEU A 79 16.94 -0.67 -16.98
C LEU A 79 15.87 0.00 -16.13
N GLY A 80 15.19 -0.79 -15.28
CA GLY A 80 14.25 -0.29 -14.27
C GLY A 80 12.80 -0.70 -14.51
N ASN A 81 12.50 -1.49 -15.55
CA ASN A 81 11.15 -2.01 -15.78
C ASN A 81 10.84 -3.20 -14.86
N MET A 82 10.21 -2.90 -13.73
CA MET A 82 9.86 -3.87 -12.69
C MET A 82 8.71 -4.83 -13.03
N ASN A 83 8.02 -4.61 -14.16
CA ASN A 83 6.97 -5.52 -14.66
C ASN A 83 7.54 -6.65 -15.55
N SER A 84 8.84 -6.61 -15.87
CA SER A 84 9.51 -7.68 -16.60
C SER A 84 9.94 -8.79 -15.65
N ILE A 85 9.54 -10.03 -15.93
CA ILE A 85 9.92 -11.22 -15.15
C ILE A 85 11.46 -11.30 -14.97
N GLY A 86 12.23 -10.92 -16.00
CA GLY A 86 13.69 -10.91 -15.94
C GLY A 86 14.28 -9.84 -15.01
N SER A 87 13.64 -8.68 -14.89
CA SER A 87 14.10 -7.61 -13.98
C SER A 87 13.79 -7.91 -12.52
N MET A 88 12.68 -8.62 -12.24
CA MET A 88 12.26 -8.99 -10.88
C MET A 88 13.22 -9.94 -10.18
N THR A 89 13.93 -10.80 -10.93
CA THR A 89 14.85 -11.81 -10.39
C THR A 89 16.32 -11.45 -10.54
N ALA A 90 16.66 -10.53 -11.44
CA ALA A 90 18.05 -10.21 -11.77
C ALA A 90 18.59 -8.98 -11.03
N LEU A 91 17.74 -8.08 -10.54
CA LEU A 91 18.15 -6.95 -9.71
C LEU A 91 18.28 -7.37 -8.23
N PRO A 92 19.21 -6.77 -7.47
CA PRO A 92 19.31 -7.04 -6.03
C PRO A 92 17.99 -6.75 -5.31
N ASP A 93 17.65 -7.56 -4.31
CA ASP A 93 16.40 -7.46 -3.54
C ASP A 93 16.14 -6.04 -3.02
N TYR A 94 17.21 -5.34 -2.64
CA TYR A 94 17.13 -3.99 -2.09
C TYR A 94 16.63 -2.96 -3.14
N VAL A 95 16.84 -3.22 -4.44
CA VAL A 95 16.29 -2.43 -5.56
C VAL A 95 14.82 -2.78 -5.77
N THR A 96 14.48 -4.07 -5.71
CA THR A 96 13.15 -4.59 -6.05
C THR A 96 12.13 -4.53 -4.92
N GLN A 97 12.57 -4.53 -3.66
CA GLN A 97 11.75 -4.52 -2.45
C GLN A 97 10.87 -3.25 -2.36
N SER A 98 11.39 -2.11 -2.80
CA SER A 98 10.63 -0.85 -2.87
C SER A 98 9.42 -0.93 -3.80
N PHE A 99 9.54 -1.61 -4.93
CA PHE A 99 8.46 -1.86 -5.89
C PHE A 99 7.37 -2.77 -5.30
N TYR A 100 7.74 -3.83 -4.57
CA TYR A 100 6.77 -4.74 -3.93
C TYR A 100 6.00 -4.09 -2.78
N ASN A 101 6.66 -3.21 -2.02
CA ASN A 101 6.10 -2.59 -0.82
C ASN A 101 5.20 -1.38 -1.13
N LEU A 102 5.36 -0.75 -2.30
CA LEU A 102 4.60 0.42 -2.72
C LEU A 102 3.58 0.05 -3.80
N ARG A 103 2.29 0.08 -3.47
CA ARG A 103 1.21 -0.11 -4.46
C ARG A 103 0.71 1.24 -4.96
N GLY A 104 1.03 1.60 -6.21
CA GLY A 104 0.52 2.81 -6.84
C GLY A 104 0.95 2.94 -8.30
N PRO A 105 0.27 3.80 -9.09
CA PRO A 105 0.58 4.01 -10.51
C PRO A 105 2.01 4.55 -10.77
N GLU A 106 2.64 5.12 -9.76
CA GLU A 106 3.94 5.79 -9.86
C GLU A 106 5.15 4.85 -9.65
N ASN A 107 4.95 3.61 -9.23
CA ASN A 107 6.01 2.75 -8.66
C ASN A 107 6.94 2.07 -9.68
N ASN A 108 6.79 2.28 -10.99
CA ASN A 108 7.63 1.66 -12.03
C ASN A 108 7.89 2.62 -13.20
N ARG A 109 8.22 3.88 -12.91
CA ARG A 109 8.45 4.90 -13.94
C ARG A 109 9.92 5.14 -14.21
N ASP A 110 10.79 4.99 -13.22
CA ASP A 110 12.20 5.40 -13.29
C ASP A 110 13.03 4.47 -14.15
N ARG A 111 13.94 5.03 -14.95
CA ARG A 111 14.74 4.29 -15.92
C ARG A 111 16.18 4.79 -15.94
N VAL A 112 17.11 3.86 -16.05
CA VAL A 112 18.51 4.13 -16.41
C VAL A 112 18.71 3.64 -17.84
N ILE A 113 19.30 4.46 -18.71
CA ILE A 113 19.59 4.09 -20.10
C ILE A 113 21.10 4.12 -20.33
N LEU A 114 21.63 3.07 -20.96
CA LEU A 114 23.01 2.96 -21.40
C LEU A 114 23.08 2.99 -22.91
N ARG A 115 23.97 3.79 -23.49
CA ARG A 115 24.44 3.58 -24.87
C ARG A 115 25.61 2.62 -24.82
N VAL A 116 25.49 1.50 -25.54
CA VAL A 116 26.45 0.41 -25.50
C VAL A 116 27.01 0.17 -26.89
N MET A 117 28.33 0.06 -26.97
CA MET A 117 29.09 -0.34 -28.14
C MET A 117 29.84 -1.64 -27.82
N GLU A 118 29.98 -2.50 -28.82
CA GLU A 118 30.80 -3.71 -28.72
C GLU A 118 32.16 -3.41 -29.38
N ASP A 119 33.26 -3.60 -28.65
CA ASP A 119 34.59 -3.20 -29.11
C ASP A 119 35.32 -4.27 -29.96
N GLY A 120 34.58 -5.22 -30.52
CA GLY A 120 35.13 -6.32 -31.33
C GLY A 120 35.89 -7.39 -30.52
N SER A 121 36.08 -7.19 -29.22
CA SER A 121 36.71 -8.17 -28.31
C SER A 121 35.72 -8.89 -27.39
N ASN A 122 34.43 -8.88 -27.73
CA ASN A 122 33.28 -9.28 -26.89
C ASN A 122 33.18 -8.48 -25.57
N GLN A 123 33.85 -7.32 -25.49
CA GLN A 123 33.76 -6.42 -24.35
C GLN A 123 32.76 -5.30 -24.67
N PHE A 124 31.78 -5.11 -23.78
CA PHE A 124 30.80 -4.04 -23.91
C PHE A 124 31.34 -2.76 -23.26
N ILE A 125 31.31 -1.67 -24.02
CA ILE A 125 31.68 -0.33 -23.58
C ILE A 125 30.42 0.51 -23.55
N ALA A 126 30.17 1.16 -22.42
CA ALA A 126 29.21 2.25 -22.34
C ALA A 126 29.95 3.58 -22.55
N ASP A 127 29.39 4.46 -23.36
CA ASP A 127 29.93 5.82 -23.58
C ASP A 127 28.95 6.91 -23.11
N GLU A 128 27.67 6.57 -22.97
CA GLU A 128 26.66 7.45 -22.40
C GLU A 128 25.74 6.73 -21.42
N VAL A 129 25.48 7.39 -20.29
CA VAL A 129 24.51 6.97 -19.27
C VAL A 129 23.49 8.08 -19.10
N TYR A 130 22.22 7.71 -19.08
CA TYR A 130 21.09 8.62 -18.87
C TYR A 130 20.22 8.12 -17.74
N VAL A 131 19.61 9.06 -17.03
CA VAL A 131 18.50 8.81 -16.11
C VAL A 131 17.25 9.48 -16.67
N THR A 132 16.13 8.77 -16.63
CA THR A 132 14.85 9.24 -17.18
C THR A 132 13.67 8.59 -16.46
N GLN A 133 12.46 8.93 -16.87
CA GLN A 133 11.22 8.34 -16.38
C GLN A 133 10.24 8.13 -17.54
N HIS A 134 9.26 7.23 -17.37
CA HIS A 134 8.06 7.24 -18.21
C HIS A 134 7.10 8.35 -17.80
N TYR A 135 6.20 8.76 -18.70
CA TYR A 135 5.09 9.65 -18.35
C TYR A 135 4.20 9.06 -17.22
N PRO A 136 3.51 9.90 -16.44
CA PRO A 136 2.53 9.44 -15.47
C PRO A 136 1.40 8.63 -16.15
N PRO A 137 0.86 7.57 -15.50
CA PRO A 137 -0.13 6.69 -16.16
C PRO A 137 -1.45 7.38 -16.54
N ASN A 138 -1.76 8.52 -15.93
CA ASN A 138 -2.98 9.30 -16.18
C ASN A 138 -2.89 10.20 -17.43
N GLU A 139 -1.74 10.30 -18.10
CA GLU A 139 -1.58 11.19 -19.26
C GLU A 139 -1.93 10.54 -20.62
N ASN A 140 -2.45 9.30 -20.66
CA ASN A 140 -2.75 8.55 -21.90
C ASN A 140 -1.54 8.41 -22.87
N ARG A 141 -0.31 8.58 -22.38
CA ARG A 141 0.94 8.49 -23.15
C ARG A 141 1.61 7.10 -23.07
N GLY A 142 0.94 6.13 -22.45
CA GLY A 142 1.40 4.75 -22.34
C GLY A 142 2.77 4.63 -21.67
N SER A 143 3.64 3.79 -22.22
CA SER A 143 5.03 3.58 -21.77
C SER A 143 6.03 4.48 -22.52
N ALA A 144 5.63 5.67 -22.96
CA ALA A 144 6.55 6.62 -23.58
C ALA A 144 7.50 7.21 -22.53
N TYR A 145 8.74 7.48 -22.93
CA TYR A 145 9.74 8.13 -22.09
C TYR A 145 9.50 9.64 -22.07
N ASP A 146 9.75 10.27 -20.93
CA ASP A 146 9.57 11.70 -20.70
C ASP A 146 10.87 12.46 -21.04
N PRO A 147 10.99 13.07 -22.23
CA PRO A 147 12.19 13.79 -22.65
C PRO A 147 12.50 14.99 -21.74
N ASP A 148 11.48 15.63 -21.16
CA ASP A 148 11.66 16.80 -20.28
C ASP A 148 12.32 16.40 -18.95
N ASN A 149 12.26 15.12 -18.61
CA ASN A 149 12.87 14.53 -17.42
C ASN A 149 13.95 13.50 -17.78
N THR A 150 14.65 13.70 -18.91
CA THR A 150 15.78 12.87 -19.35
C THR A 150 17.10 13.62 -19.19
N TYR A 151 18.01 13.06 -18.39
CA TYR A 151 19.27 13.72 -18.04
C TYR A 151 20.47 12.82 -18.31
N ARG A 152 21.49 13.35 -19.00
CA ARG A 152 22.78 12.65 -19.15
C ARG A 152 23.56 12.70 -17.84
N VAL A 153 23.98 11.53 -17.37
CA VAL A 153 24.84 11.34 -16.20
C VAL A 153 26.30 11.55 -16.62
N ASN A 154 27.03 12.34 -15.83
CA ASN A 154 28.44 12.59 -16.07
C ASN A 154 29.30 11.44 -15.49
N VAL A 155 30.34 11.00 -16.20
CA VAL A 155 31.28 9.95 -15.73
C VAL A 155 31.90 10.31 -14.37
N SER A 156 32.14 11.60 -14.11
CA SER A 156 32.62 12.06 -12.79
C SER A 156 31.64 11.79 -11.65
N LEU A 157 30.32 11.80 -11.91
CA LEU A 157 29.30 11.45 -10.93
C LEU A 157 29.33 9.95 -10.62
N LEU A 158 29.50 9.10 -11.63
CA LEU A 158 29.63 7.64 -11.43
C LEU A 158 30.87 7.30 -10.60
N ARG A 159 32.02 7.94 -10.89
CA ARG A 159 33.23 7.80 -10.05
C ARG A 159 33.00 8.24 -8.60
N GLN A 160 32.26 9.34 -8.40
CA GLN A 160 31.90 9.79 -7.05
C GLN A 160 31.06 8.74 -6.32
N ILE A 161 30.03 8.18 -6.98
CA ILE A 161 29.21 7.10 -6.40
C ILE A 161 30.09 5.89 -6.02
N GLN A 162 31.02 5.47 -6.89
CA GLN A 162 31.95 4.37 -6.62
C GLN A 162 32.91 4.64 -5.45
N SER A 163 33.22 5.91 -5.16
CA SER A 163 34.09 6.31 -4.05
C SER A 163 33.38 6.47 -2.70
N LEU A 164 32.04 6.54 -2.68
CA LEU A 164 31.27 6.68 -1.44
C LEU A 164 31.60 5.64 -0.35
N PRO A 165 31.84 4.35 -0.66
CA PRO A 165 32.20 3.37 0.35
C PRO A 165 33.53 3.65 1.05
N THR A 166 34.42 4.45 0.45
CA THR A 166 35.77 4.72 0.97
C THR A 166 35.87 6.05 1.71
N ILE A 167 34.76 6.79 1.84
CA ILE A 167 34.74 8.10 2.48
C ILE A 167 34.50 7.94 3.97
N ASP A 168 35.42 8.49 4.78
CA ASP A 168 35.26 8.54 6.22
C ASP A 168 34.14 9.51 6.60
N GLN A 169 33.38 9.16 7.65
CA GLN A 169 32.25 9.95 8.12
C GLN A 169 32.65 11.40 8.47
N ASN A 170 33.87 11.60 8.97
CA ASN A 170 34.40 12.92 9.34
C ASN A 170 34.75 13.79 8.13
N ASP A 171 34.98 13.18 6.96
CA ASP A 171 35.30 13.90 5.73
C ASP A 171 34.06 14.35 4.96
N ILE A 172 32.88 13.79 5.27
CA ILE A 172 31.61 14.09 4.59
C ILE A 172 31.29 15.59 4.56
N PRO A 173 31.31 16.34 5.70
CA PRO A 173 30.98 17.76 5.68
C PRO A 173 31.96 18.56 4.84
N ARG A 174 33.24 18.16 4.82
CA ARG A 174 34.29 18.82 4.03
C ARG A 174 34.16 18.55 2.53
N ILE A 175 33.87 17.31 2.15
CA ILE A 175 33.81 16.87 0.75
C ILE A 175 32.51 17.35 0.08
N TYR A 176 31.38 17.22 0.77
CA TYR A 176 30.05 17.43 0.19
C TYR A 176 29.34 18.69 0.70
N ASN A 177 29.86 19.35 1.73
CA ASN A 177 29.23 20.51 2.38
C ASN A 177 27.80 20.20 2.85
N VAL A 178 27.66 19.04 3.50
CA VAL A 178 26.41 18.53 4.07
C VAL A 178 26.62 18.20 5.54
N GLU A 179 25.65 18.58 6.37
CA GLU A 179 25.60 18.18 7.77
C GLU A 179 24.61 17.03 7.94
N ILE A 180 25.13 15.81 7.87
CA ILE A 180 24.34 14.59 8.05
C ILE A 180 24.37 14.20 9.53
N ASN A 181 23.20 14.07 10.15
CA ASN A 181 23.07 13.58 11.52
C ASN A 181 23.63 12.15 11.65
N HIS A 182 24.58 11.93 12.56
CA HIS A 182 25.18 10.62 12.84
C HIS A 182 24.14 9.52 13.05
N ASN A 183 23.06 9.79 13.80
CA ASN A 183 22.02 8.79 14.06
C ASN A 183 21.25 8.43 12.79
N SER A 184 21.02 9.40 11.90
CA SER A 184 20.34 9.16 10.62
C SER A 184 21.22 8.37 9.64
N LEU A 185 22.52 8.63 9.62
CA LEU A 185 23.45 7.83 8.82
C LEU A 185 23.56 6.40 9.36
N GLN A 186 23.64 6.25 10.69
CA GLN A 186 23.70 4.93 11.33
C GLN A 186 22.43 4.10 11.07
N GLU A 187 21.24 4.71 11.07
CA GLU A 187 20.01 4.04 10.66
C GLU A 187 20.08 3.57 9.20
N LEU A 188 20.58 4.41 8.29
CA LEU A 188 20.79 4.07 6.90
C LEU A 188 21.82 2.94 6.73
N GLU A 189 22.89 2.94 7.49
CA GLU A 189 23.90 1.88 7.52
C GLU A 189 23.36 0.58 8.09
N ASN A 190 22.49 0.62 9.11
CA ASN A 190 21.85 -0.59 9.64
C ASN A 190 20.96 -1.27 8.58
N ILE A 191 20.34 -0.48 7.69
CA ILE A 191 19.43 -0.99 6.66
C ILE A 191 20.21 -1.36 5.38
N TRP A 192 21.11 -0.50 4.93
CA TRP A 192 21.78 -0.57 3.63
C TRP A 192 23.29 -0.82 3.72
N GLY A 193 23.84 -1.07 4.91
CA GLY A 193 25.28 -1.26 5.12
C GLY A 193 25.87 -2.48 4.41
N HIS A 194 24.99 -3.40 3.97
CA HIS A 194 25.36 -4.51 3.09
C HIS A 194 25.61 -4.07 1.63
N THR A 195 25.21 -2.84 1.25
CA THR A 195 25.43 -2.26 -0.07
C THR A 195 26.43 -1.10 0.03
N PRO A 196 27.68 -1.27 -0.46
CA PRO A 196 28.74 -0.26 -0.32
C PRO A 196 28.31 1.12 -0.82
N GLY A 197 28.46 2.15 0.04
CA GLY A 197 28.28 3.57 -0.32
C GLY A 197 26.83 4.04 -0.47
N LEU A 198 25.85 3.13 -0.48
CA LEU A 198 24.44 3.48 -0.70
C LEU A 198 23.84 4.28 0.47
N ALA A 199 24.15 3.89 1.71
CA ALA A 199 23.69 4.62 2.90
C ALA A 199 24.13 6.10 2.86
N LEU A 200 25.39 6.35 2.51
CA LEU A 200 25.93 7.69 2.37
C LEU A 200 25.32 8.45 1.17
N LEU A 201 25.14 7.81 0.02
CA LEU A 201 24.47 8.41 -1.14
C LEU A 201 23.07 8.91 -0.76
N LEU A 202 22.28 8.05 -0.11
CA LEU A 202 20.92 8.37 0.32
C LEU A 202 20.92 9.52 1.33
N ALA A 203 21.85 9.50 2.29
CA ALA A 203 21.99 10.58 3.27
C ALA A 203 22.31 11.94 2.62
N ILE A 204 23.20 11.96 1.63
CA ILE A 204 23.56 13.18 0.89
C ILE A 204 22.35 13.70 0.09
N VAL A 205 21.67 12.81 -0.65
CA VAL A 205 20.47 13.18 -1.42
C VAL A 205 19.38 13.73 -0.49
N LEU A 206 19.15 13.07 0.65
CA LEU A 206 18.16 13.49 1.66
C LEU A 206 18.46 14.88 2.24
N TYR A 207 19.73 15.21 2.48
CA TYR A 207 20.11 16.53 2.97
C TYR A 207 19.70 17.64 1.99
N PHE A 208 19.86 17.40 0.69
CA PHE A 208 19.56 18.38 -0.35
C PHE A 208 18.08 18.44 -0.74
N THR A 209 17.31 17.37 -0.54
CA THR A 209 15.87 17.32 -0.88
C THR A 209 14.94 17.79 0.24
N ARG A 210 15.46 18.05 1.46
CA ARG A 210 14.66 18.58 2.58
C ARG A 210 14.45 20.11 2.47
N PRO A 211 13.23 20.63 2.70
CA PRO A 211 13.04 22.06 2.91
C PRO A 211 13.79 22.53 4.16
N LYS A 212 14.68 23.53 4.01
CA LYS A 212 15.52 24.08 5.10
C LYS A 212 14.73 24.65 6.30
N THR A 213 13.42 24.84 6.19
CA THR A 213 12.54 25.39 7.24
C THR A 213 12.16 24.39 8.35
N LEU A 214 12.44 23.09 8.18
CA LEU A 214 12.04 22.05 9.14
C LEU A 214 13.09 21.74 10.22
N PHE A 215 14.35 22.16 10.02
CA PHE A 215 15.45 21.92 10.99
C PHE A 215 15.20 22.60 12.35
N ILE A 216 14.46 23.71 12.39
CA ILE A 216 14.21 24.48 13.62
C ILE A 216 13.09 23.86 14.48
N LYS A 217 12.13 23.13 13.89
CA LYS A 217 11.02 22.53 14.65
C LYS A 217 11.38 21.21 15.32
N GLU A 218 12.27 20.40 14.72
CA GLU A 218 12.68 19.12 15.32
C GLU A 218 13.55 19.30 16.58
N GLN A 219 14.37 20.37 16.66
CA GLN A 219 15.10 20.70 17.89
C GLN A 219 14.19 21.29 18.97
N ALA A 220 13.18 22.09 18.59
CA ALA A 220 12.22 22.65 19.55
C ALA A 220 11.31 21.59 20.19
N LEU A 221 10.92 20.54 19.43
CA LEU A 221 10.08 19.46 19.97
C LEU A 221 10.81 18.54 20.95
N ARG A 222 12.15 18.46 20.88
CA ARG A 222 12.96 17.60 21.77
C ARG A 222 13.22 18.22 23.14
N LEU A 223 13.01 19.52 23.31
CA LEU A 223 13.27 20.23 24.57
C LEU A 223 12.08 20.29 25.53
N THR A 224 10.90 19.80 25.15
CA THR A 224 9.68 19.92 25.99
C THR A 224 9.10 18.61 26.51
N SER A 225 9.75 17.46 26.31
CA SER A 225 9.26 16.18 26.86
C SER A 225 9.81 15.93 28.27
N GLN A 226 9.18 16.53 29.29
CA GLN A 226 9.18 15.94 30.64
C GLN A 226 7.87 15.16 30.86
N PRO A 227 7.91 13.99 31.52
CA PRO A 227 6.71 13.19 31.74
C PRO A 227 5.98 13.70 32.99
N GLN A 228 4.78 14.26 32.81
CA GLN A 228 3.83 14.38 33.91
C GLN A 228 2.82 13.24 33.81
N SER A 229 3.05 12.22 34.63
CA SER A 229 2.05 11.21 34.96
C SER A 229 0.97 11.83 35.84
N GLY A 230 -0.28 11.42 35.62
CA GLY A 230 -1.36 11.64 36.57
C GLY A 230 -2.60 12.38 36.07
N MET A 231 -3.16 12.02 34.90
CA MET A 231 -4.59 12.28 34.59
C MET A 231 -5.03 11.52 33.33
N GLU A 232 -5.05 10.18 33.36
CA GLU A 232 -5.15 9.38 32.13
C GLU A 232 -6.53 8.79 31.79
N ASP A 233 -7.49 8.72 32.72
CA ASP A 233 -8.57 7.74 32.55
C ASP A 233 -9.95 8.27 32.10
N LYS A 234 -10.22 9.59 32.17
CA LYS A 234 -11.57 10.12 31.82
C LYS A 234 -11.73 10.58 30.36
N ASP A 235 -10.67 11.07 29.73
CA ASP A 235 -10.75 11.63 28.37
C ASP A 235 -10.62 10.57 27.25
N ASN A 236 -10.01 9.42 27.54
CA ASN A 236 -9.80 8.35 26.55
C ASN A 236 -11.05 7.48 26.32
N ALA A 237 -12.03 7.51 27.23
CA ALA A 237 -13.26 6.72 27.16
C ALA A 237 -14.19 7.06 25.96
N LEU A 238 -13.87 8.11 25.20
CA LEU A 238 -14.64 8.56 24.03
C LEU A 238 -14.06 8.11 22.68
N ILE A 239 -12.85 7.53 22.65
CA ILE A 239 -12.23 7.11 21.39
C ILE A 239 -12.98 5.90 20.84
N LYS A 240 -13.61 6.08 19.68
CA LYS A 240 -14.28 5.00 18.95
C LYS A 240 -13.47 4.69 17.70
N LEU A 241 -13.04 3.45 17.59
CA LEU A 241 -12.44 2.87 16.39
C LEU A 241 -13.36 1.76 15.88
N GLY A 242 -13.55 1.67 14.57
CA GLY A 242 -14.42 0.66 14.01
C GLY A 242 -14.09 0.32 12.56
N VAL A 243 -14.58 -0.84 12.14
CA VAL A 243 -14.59 -1.29 10.75
C VAL A 243 -16.00 -1.16 10.22
N LYS A 244 -16.13 -0.56 9.03
CA LYS A 244 -17.35 -0.42 8.25
C LYS A 244 -17.13 -0.97 6.84
N THR A 245 -18.18 -1.00 6.04
CA THR A 245 -18.12 -1.43 4.64
C THR A 245 -18.05 -0.24 3.69
N THR A 246 -17.35 -0.44 2.57
CA THR A 246 -17.40 0.45 1.41
C THR A 246 -18.53 0.01 0.47
N ASN A 247 -18.78 0.78 -0.59
CA ASN A 247 -19.68 0.36 -1.68
C ASN A 247 -19.11 -0.78 -2.56
N ARG A 248 -17.91 -1.30 -2.24
CA ARG A 248 -17.22 -2.36 -2.97
C ARG A 248 -16.92 -3.60 -2.13
N GLY A 249 -17.55 -3.73 -0.95
CA GLY A 249 -17.32 -4.87 -0.05
C GLY A 249 -15.93 -4.88 0.59
N LYS A 250 -15.23 -3.74 0.54
CA LYS A 250 -13.95 -3.54 1.22
C LYS A 250 -14.17 -2.96 2.60
N ALA A 251 -13.23 -3.21 3.50
CA ALA A 251 -13.22 -2.61 4.82
C ALA A 251 -12.94 -1.09 4.74
N ARG A 252 -13.63 -0.35 5.59
CA ARG A 252 -13.42 1.08 5.84
C ARG A 252 -13.09 1.23 7.31
N ILE A 253 -11.93 1.82 7.59
CA ILE A 253 -11.58 2.24 8.95
C ILE A 253 -12.37 3.51 9.26
N ILE A 254 -12.98 3.56 10.44
CA ILE A 254 -13.59 4.79 10.99
C ILE A 254 -13.01 5.07 12.36
N TRP A 255 -12.82 6.35 12.66
CA TRP A 255 -12.44 6.81 14.00
C TRP A 255 -13.21 8.07 14.37
N SER A 256 -13.46 8.25 15.67
CA SER A 256 -14.05 9.46 16.22
C SER A 256 -13.68 9.64 17.68
N GLY A 257 -13.72 10.89 18.16
CA GLY A 257 -13.50 11.21 19.57
C GLY A 257 -12.04 11.16 20.01
N ILE A 258 -11.08 11.29 19.08
CA ILE A 258 -9.66 11.37 19.44
C ILE A 258 -9.38 12.71 20.12
N PRO A 259 -8.87 12.72 21.38
CA PRO A 259 -8.57 13.95 22.09
C PRO A 259 -7.50 14.79 21.39
N LYS A 260 -7.67 16.11 21.42
CA LYS A 260 -6.74 17.07 20.78
C LYS A 260 -5.29 16.87 21.22
N ARG A 261 -5.06 16.56 22.50
CA ARG A 261 -3.72 16.27 23.07
C ARG A 261 -2.96 15.14 22.35
N LEU A 262 -3.69 14.18 21.78
CA LEU A 262 -3.09 13.05 21.04
C LEU A 262 -2.88 13.42 19.57
N LEU A 263 -3.76 14.25 18.98
CA LEU A 263 -3.64 14.69 17.58
C LEU A 263 -2.33 15.44 17.32
N ASP A 264 -1.89 16.24 18.30
CA ASP A 264 -0.64 17.01 18.22
C ASP A 264 0.62 16.12 18.19
N GLN A 265 0.51 14.84 18.57
CA GLN A 265 1.62 13.88 18.62
C GLN A 265 1.85 13.14 17.29
N GLY A 266 0.94 13.27 16.32
CA GLY A 266 0.94 12.48 15.09
C GLY A 266 0.44 11.06 15.36
N LEU A 267 -0.65 10.67 14.69
CA LEU A 267 -1.33 9.41 14.95
C LEU A 267 -1.65 8.71 13.63
N MET A 268 -1.72 7.40 13.70
CA MET A 268 -2.14 6.56 12.59
C MET A 268 -3.12 5.48 13.03
N VAL A 269 -4.05 5.15 12.14
CA VAL A 269 -4.95 4.02 12.30
C VAL A 269 -4.43 2.84 11.49
N VAL A 270 -4.40 1.67 12.11
CA VAL A 270 -3.86 0.44 11.53
C VAL A 270 -4.95 -0.62 11.56
N LEU A 271 -5.20 -1.26 10.43
CA LEU A 271 -6.11 -2.38 10.29
C LEU A 271 -5.34 -3.69 10.47
N HIS A 272 -5.78 -4.50 11.42
CA HIS A 272 -5.25 -5.82 11.70
C HIS A 272 -6.24 -6.92 11.30
N ARG A 273 -5.71 -8.10 10.97
CA ARG A 273 -6.47 -9.30 10.65
C ARG A 273 -7.32 -9.81 11.82
N ASN A 274 -6.79 -9.68 13.04
CA ASN A 274 -7.41 -10.17 14.28
C ASN A 274 -6.82 -9.44 15.50
N ASN A 275 -7.28 -9.81 16.70
CA ASN A 275 -6.84 -9.25 17.97
C ASN A 275 -5.43 -9.69 18.41
N ASN A 276 -4.71 -10.51 17.64
CA ASN A 276 -3.38 -10.95 18.02
C ASN A 276 -2.37 -9.79 17.94
N SER A 277 -1.42 -9.73 18.87
CA SER A 277 -0.42 -8.66 18.96
C SER A 277 0.74 -8.80 17.97
N ASP A 278 0.74 -9.81 17.08
CA ASP A 278 1.79 -10.00 16.08
C ASP A 278 1.73 -8.91 14.98
N SER A 279 2.86 -8.27 14.72
CA SER A 279 3.10 -7.36 13.59
C SER A 279 2.65 -7.91 12.23
N LYS A 280 2.73 -9.23 12.00
CA LYS A 280 2.29 -9.88 10.74
C LYS A 280 0.77 -9.82 10.52
N SER A 281 0.00 -9.39 11.51
CA SER A 281 -1.44 -9.22 11.40
C SER A 281 -1.85 -7.90 10.76
N GLU A 282 -0.92 -6.95 10.56
CA GLU A 282 -1.20 -5.70 9.84
C GLU A 282 -1.64 -5.97 8.39
N LEU A 283 -2.69 -5.26 7.94
CA LEU A 283 -3.24 -5.37 6.59
C LEU A 283 -3.22 -4.06 5.81
N ASP A 284 -3.47 -2.93 6.48
CA ASP A 284 -3.51 -1.60 5.86
C ASP A 284 -3.36 -0.53 6.95
N ARG A 285 -2.92 0.67 6.60
CA ARG A 285 -2.72 1.77 7.56
C ARG A 285 -2.89 3.14 6.92
N SER A 286 -3.25 4.13 7.73
CA SER A 286 -3.38 5.51 7.29
C SER A 286 -3.10 6.51 8.42
N SER A 287 -2.55 7.67 8.07
CA SER A 287 -2.40 8.76 9.04
C SER A 287 -3.77 9.36 9.38
N VAL A 288 -3.94 9.71 10.65
CA VAL A 288 -5.14 10.42 11.15
C VAL A 288 -5.15 11.88 10.68
N GLY A 289 -4.00 12.42 10.24
CA GLY A 289 -3.92 13.77 9.66
C GLY A 289 -4.34 14.89 10.62
N GLY A 290 -4.24 14.68 11.93
CA GLY A 290 -4.66 15.64 12.94
C GLY A 290 -6.18 15.82 13.07
N GLN A 291 -6.99 14.92 12.50
CA GLN A 291 -8.45 14.98 12.58
C GLN A 291 -9.01 14.09 13.70
N ALA A 292 -9.81 14.67 14.60
CA ALA A 292 -10.43 13.93 15.72
C ALA A 292 -11.43 12.84 15.27
N THR A 293 -11.97 12.98 14.06
CA THR A 293 -12.92 12.07 13.41
C THR A 293 -12.57 11.96 11.95
N GLY A 294 -12.69 10.76 11.39
CA GLY A 294 -12.40 10.53 9.98
C GLY A 294 -12.65 9.09 9.55
N SER A 295 -12.33 8.82 8.29
CA SER A 295 -12.45 7.48 7.73
C SER A 295 -11.40 7.25 6.64
N TYR A 296 -11.03 5.99 6.44
CA TYR A 296 -10.09 5.55 5.41
C TYR A 296 -10.60 4.27 4.75
N ASN A 297 -10.69 4.27 3.42
CA ASN A 297 -11.08 3.10 2.64
C ASN A 297 -9.86 2.24 2.38
N THR A 298 -9.91 0.95 2.74
CA THR A 298 -8.81 0.02 2.53
C THR A 298 -9.02 -0.79 1.25
N SER A 299 -7.98 -1.50 0.81
CA SER A 299 -8.09 -2.49 -0.27
C SER A 299 -8.53 -3.89 0.22
N VAL A 300 -8.57 -4.08 1.55
CA VAL A 300 -8.86 -5.33 2.25
C VAL A 300 -10.34 -5.67 2.16
N HIS A 301 -10.67 -6.93 1.85
CA HIS A 301 -12.07 -7.39 1.87
C HIS A 301 -12.65 -7.32 3.28
N LEU A 302 -13.92 -6.94 3.40
CA LEU A 302 -14.59 -6.95 4.70
C LEU A 302 -14.80 -8.39 5.17
N ASN A 303 -14.20 -8.72 6.30
CA ASN A 303 -14.23 -10.05 6.91
C ASN A 303 -14.36 -9.96 8.44
N PRO A 304 -14.97 -10.96 9.09
CA PRO A 304 -14.96 -11.04 10.55
C PRO A 304 -13.52 -11.09 11.11
N GLY A 305 -13.37 -10.63 12.35
CA GLY A 305 -12.10 -10.60 13.06
C GLY A 305 -11.27 -9.34 12.80
N LEU A 306 -11.51 -8.62 11.70
CA LEU A 306 -10.81 -7.37 11.40
C LEU A 306 -10.87 -6.38 12.58
N GLN A 307 -9.75 -5.78 12.94
CA GLN A 307 -9.65 -4.91 14.11
C GLN A 307 -8.85 -3.65 13.77
N VAL A 308 -9.34 -2.49 14.23
CA VAL A 308 -8.62 -1.22 14.07
C VAL A 308 -7.90 -0.88 15.37
N ARG A 309 -6.65 -0.43 15.24
CA ARG A 309 -5.82 0.05 16.34
C ARG A 309 -5.29 1.44 16.03
N LEU A 310 -5.18 2.27 17.07
CA LEU A 310 -4.62 3.61 17.00
C LEU A 310 -3.19 3.55 17.54
N HIS A 311 -2.24 4.01 16.74
CA HIS A 311 -0.83 4.02 17.07
C HIS A 311 -0.25 5.43 16.99
N LYS A 312 0.85 5.66 17.72
CA LYS A 312 1.72 6.80 17.48
C LYS A 312 2.29 6.68 16.07
N GLU A 313 2.20 7.76 15.31
CA GLU A 313 2.80 7.82 13.98
C GLU A 313 4.26 8.21 14.12
N VAL A 314 5.17 7.26 13.91
CA VAL A 314 6.60 7.55 13.94
C VAL A 314 6.99 8.06 12.56
N LYS A 315 7.24 9.36 12.48
CA LYS A 315 7.78 9.98 11.28
C LYS A 315 9.26 9.63 11.14
N SER A 316 9.52 8.48 10.53
CA SER A 316 10.86 8.09 10.14
C SER A 316 11.26 8.78 8.83
N TRP A 317 12.56 8.79 8.53
CA TRP A 317 13.08 9.40 7.31
C TRP A 317 12.54 8.73 6.03
N TRP A 318 12.05 7.49 6.12
CA TRP A 318 11.27 6.79 5.09
C TRP A 318 10.07 7.60 4.57
N ASN A 319 9.47 8.47 5.40
CA ASN A 319 8.36 9.33 5.00
C ASN A 319 8.74 10.37 3.96
N TYR A 320 9.95 10.92 4.06
CA TYR A 320 10.43 11.94 3.12
C TYR A 320 10.77 11.35 1.75
N LEU A 321 10.81 10.02 1.65
CA LEU A 321 10.99 9.25 0.43
C LEU A 321 9.67 8.59 -0.04
N GLY A 322 8.56 8.94 0.60
CA GLY A 322 7.22 8.48 0.26
C GLY A 322 6.90 7.02 0.61
N PHE A 323 7.68 6.37 1.49
CA PHE A 323 7.43 5.00 1.95
C PHE A 323 6.39 4.86 3.08
N GLY A 324 5.77 5.99 3.47
CA GLY A 324 4.74 6.03 4.50
C GLY A 324 5.26 5.80 5.92
N SER A 325 4.51 6.28 6.91
CA SER A 325 4.93 6.30 8.32
C SER A 325 5.06 4.91 8.92
N THR A 326 6.00 4.79 9.87
CA THR A 326 6.17 3.57 10.65
C THR A 326 5.23 3.56 11.86
N ILE A 327 4.79 2.36 12.23
CA ILE A 327 3.88 2.13 13.34
C ILE A 327 4.66 2.21 14.65
N GLY A 328 4.29 3.17 15.48
CA GLY A 328 4.80 3.29 16.84
C GLY A 328 3.96 2.53 17.86
N GLU A 329 4.08 2.96 19.11
CA GLU A 329 3.33 2.42 20.25
C GLU A 329 1.81 2.44 20.00
N GLU A 330 1.13 1.36 20.39
CA GLU A 330 -0.33 1.27 20.39
C GLU A 330 -0.90 2.11 21.53
N ILE A 331 -1.81 3.03 21.20
CA ILE A 331 -2.49 3.90 22.17
C ILE A 331 -3.87 3.35 22.51
N TRP A 332 -4.59 2.85 21.49
CA TRP A 332 -5.98 2.42 21.66
C TRP A 332 -6.33 1.29 20.70
N ARG A 333 -7.28 0.46 21.13
CA ARG A 333 -7.71 -0.72 20.39
C ARG A 333 -9.23 -0.76 20.25
N GLY A 334 -9.69 -0.94 19.02
CA GLY A 334 -11.09 -1.18 18.71
C GLY A 334 -11.50 -2.63 18.94
N SER A 335 -12.80 -2.88 19.01
CA SER A 335 -13.31 -4.25 19.02
C SER A 335 -13.18 -4.91 17.65
N GLU A 336 -13.02 -6.23 17.61
CA GLU A 336 -13.08 -6.98 16.36
C GLU A 336 -14.44 -6.80 15.66
N PHE A 337 -14.36 -6.80 14.33
CA PHE A 337 -15.50 -6.74 13.45
C PHE A 337 -16.27 -8.06 13.46
N HIS A 338 -17.57 -7.97 13.71
CA HIS A 338 -18.47 -9.12 13.72
C HIS A 338 -19.09 -9.31 12.33
N ASP A 339 -19.15 -10.54 11.82
CA ASP A 339 -19.64 -10.87 10.47
C ASP A 339 -21.09 -10.42 10.19
N ALA A 340 -21.98 -10.42 11.17
CA ALA A 340 -23.35 -9.90 11.06
C ALA A 340 -23.49 -8.46 11.57
N ASN A 341 -22.39 -7.73 11.78
CA ASN A 341 -22.38 -6.39 12.38
C ASN A 341 -23.14 -6.31 13.73
N ARG A 342 -23.14 -7.43 14.48
CA ARG A 342 -23.86 -7.61 15.76
C ARG A 342 -25.39 -7.44 15.67
N GLU A 343 -25.96 -7.53 14.47
CA GLU A 343 -27.41 -7.52 14.29
C GLU A 343 -28.00 -8.90 14.62
N ILE A 344 -29.14 -8.90 15.31
CA ILE A 344 -29.86 -10.12 15.70
C ILE A 344 -30.61 -10.66 14.46
N PRO A 345 -30.71 -11.99 14.26
CA PRO A 345 -31.53 -12.57 13.20
C PRO A 345 -32.99 -12.07 13.26
N ALA A 346 -33.58 -11.81 12.09
CA ALA A 346 -34.98 -11.43 11.95
C ALA A 346 -35.87 -12.68 11.91
N ASP A 347 -36.86 -12.76 12.79
CA ASP A 347 -37.79 -13.90 12.82
C ASP A 347 -38.64 -13.99 11.54
N ILE A 348 -38.84 -15.22 11.08
CA ILE A 348 -39.72 -15.51 9.95
C ILE A 348 -41.14 -15.67 10.48
N ASN A 349 -41.98 -14.67 10.21
CA ASN A 349 -43.34 -14.58 10.73
C ASN A 349 -44.15 -15.86 10.51
N GLY A 350 -44.63 -16.45 11.60
CA GLY A 350 -45.45 -17.67 11.58
C GLY A 350 -44.67 -18.98 11.54
N HIS A 351 -43.34 -18.93 11.66
CA HIS A 351 -42.47 -20.11 11.56
C HIS A 351 -41.38 -20.10 12.63
N ASP A 352 -40.95 -21.30 13.03
CA ASP A 352 -39.86 -21.53 13.98
C ASP A 352 -38.49 -21.42 13.29
N ALA A 353 -38.26 -20.30 12.61
CA ALA A 353 -37.03 -20.00 11.88
C ALA A 353 -36.75 -18.49 11.83
N SER A 354 -35.47 -18.12 11.66
CA SER A 354 -35.02 -16.73 11.60
C SER A 354 -33.96 -16.53 10.51
N LEU A 355 -33.91 -15.34 9.91
CA LEU A 355 -33.03 -14.97 8.81
C LEU A 355 -32.03 -13.90 9.24
N GLN A 356 -30.74 -14.07 8.93
CA GLN A 356 -29.70 -13.08 9.23
C GLN A 356 -28.86 -12.75 7.99
N LEU A 357 -28.56 -11.47 7.83
CA LEU A 357 -27.56 -10.97 6.87
C LEU A 357 -26.18 -11.00 7.53
N PHE A 358 -25.18 -11.52 6.82
CA PHE A 358 -23.80 -11.45 7.25
C PHE A 358 -22.85 -11.22 6.07
N VAL A 359 -21.58 -10.93 6.37
CA VAL A 359 -20.53 -10.73 5.36
C VAL A 359 -19.47 -11.82 5.43
N LYS A 360 -19.05 -12.27 4.25
CA LYS A 360 -17.87 -13.12 4.06
C LYS A 360 -17.15 -12.70 2.78
N ASP A 361 -15.86 -12.46 2.85
CA ASP A 361 -14.99 -12.00 1.77
C ASP A 361 -15.53 -10.77 1.03
N GLY A 362 -16.14 -9.84 1.77
CA GLY A 362 -16.76 -8.64 1.21
C GLY A 362 -18.08 -8.90 0.47
N LYS A 363 -18.63 -10.11 0.56
CA LYS A 363 -19.88 -10.52 -0.08
C LYS A 363 -21.02 -10.59 0.92
N ALA A 364 -22.21 -10.26 0.45
CA ALA A 364 -23.44 -10.39 1.21
C ALA A 364 -23.88 -11.85 1.22
N CYS A 365 -24.08 -12.39 2.41
CA CYS A 365 -24.45 -13.79 2.64
C CYS A 365 -25.67 -13.85 3.56
N ALA A 366 -26.41 -14.95 3.52
CA ALA A 366 -27.57 -15.14 4.37
C ALA A 366 -27.44 -16.41 5.20
N ARG A 367 -27.81 -16.33 6.48
CA ARG A 367 -28.00 -17.48 7.36
C ARG A 367 -29.47 -17.68 7.67
N LEU A 368 -29.92 -18.92 7.57
CA LEU A 368 -31.23 -19.37 7.99
C LEU A 368 -31.05 -20.25 9.23
N TYR A 369 -31.56 -19.76 10.36
CA TYR A 369 -31.62 -20.50 11.62
C TYR A 369 -32.97 -21.22 11.67
N VAL A 370 -32.97 -22.54 11.78
CA VAL A 370 -34.20 -23.35 11.85
C VAL A 370 -34.21 -24.10 13.18
N LYS A 371 -35.26 -23.97 14.00
CA LYS A 371 -35.33 -24.77 15.23
C LYS A 371 -35.38 -26.26 14.89
N LYS A 372 -34.66 -27.09 15.65
CA LYS A 372 -34.67 -28.55 15.49
C LYS A 372 -36.06 -29.17 15.68
N SER A 373 -36.96 -28.48 16.40
CA SER A 373 -38.37 -28.88 16.53
C SER A 373 -39.17 -28.71 15.23
N PHE A 374 -38.73 -27.86 14.30
CA PHE A 374 -39.41 -27.59 13.04
C PHE A 374 -39.00 -28.60 11.94
N THR A 375 -39.31 -29.87 12.17
CA THR A 375 -38.83 -30.98 11.32
C THR A 375 -39.37 -30.95 9.88
N ALA A 376 -40.54 -30.35 9.65
CA ALA A 376 -41.16 -30.23 8.33
C ALA A 376 -40.74 -28.97 7.54
N TRP A 377 -39.69 -28.27 7.96
CA TRP A 377 -39.32 -26.96 7.38
C TRP A 377 -39.04 -27.02 5.88
N LYS A 378 -38.33 -28.06 5.38
CA LYS A 378 -38.03 -28.18 3.93
C LYS A 378 -39.28 -28.30 3.08
N LYS A 379 -40.30 -29.00 3.57
CA LYS A 379 -41.60 -29.10 2.91
C LYS A 379 -42.33 -27.75 2.95
N THR A 380 -42.29 -27.08 4.10
CA THR A 380 -42.95 -25.79 4.32
C THR A 380 -42.33 -24.69 3.48
N PHE A 381 -41.00 -24.68 3.35
CA PHE A 381 -40.22 -23.68 2.61
C PHE A 381 -39.84 -24.12 1.20
N HIS A 382 -40.46 -25.18 0.66
CA HIS A 382 -40.07 -25.78 -0.63
C HIS A 382 -39.99 -24.76 -1.77
N ASN A 383 -40.97 -23.86 -1.84
CA ASN A 383 -41.04 -22.76 -2.83
C ASN A 383 -40.79 -21.39 -2.19
N SER A 384 -40.13 -21.35 -1.03
CA SER A 384 -39.71 -20.10 -0.39
C SER A 384 -38.31 -19.73 -0.81
N TRP A 385 -38.03 -18.44 -0.92
CA TRP A 385 -36.76 -17.93 -1.42
C TRP A 385 -36.30 -16.70 -0.63
N VAL A 386 -34.99 -16.49 -0.62
CA VAL A 386 -34.33 -15.35 0.02
C VAL A 386 -33.79 -14.44 -1.08
N GLY A 387 -34.26 -13.20 -1.11
CA GLY A 387 -33.77 -12.17 -2.03
C GLY A 387 -32.75 -11.25 -1.37
N PHE A 388 -31.75 -10.83 -2.13
CA PHE A 388 -30.73 -9.85 -1.73
C PHE A 388 -30.98 -8.53 -2.44
N TYR A 389 -31.03 -7.43 -1.69
CA TYR A 389 -31.40 -6.11 -2.19
C TYR A 389 -30.33 -5.09 -1.85
N SER A 390 -30.07 -4.14 -2.75
CA SER A 390 -29.15 -3.03 -2.49
C SER A 390 -29.74 -1.95 -1.58
N SER A 391 -31.07 -1.92 -1.41
CA SER A 391 -31.78 -0.89 -0.66
C SER A 391 -33.08 -1.39 -0.04
N GLY A 392 -33.41 -0.83 1.13
CA GLY A 392 -34.65 -0.98 1.88
C GLY A 392 -35.94 -0.61 1.14
N LEU A 393 -35.85 0.24 0.12
CA LEU A 393 -37.00 0.96 -0.42
C LEU A 393 -37.63 0.31 -1.66
N GLY A 394 -36.98 -0.70 -2.24
CA GLY A 394 -37.46 -1.38 -3.45
C GLY A 394 -38.63 -2.34 -3.21
N SER A 395 -39.35 -2.62 -4.30
CA SER A 395 -40.35 -3.67 -4.40
C SER A 395 -39.74 -5.04 -4.09
N THR A 396 -40.57 -6.02 -3.74
CA THR A 396 -40.13 -7.41 -3.50
C THR A 396 -39.61 -8.12 -4.76
N LEU A 397 -39.75 -7.50 -5.94
CA LEU A 397 -39.20 -8.00 -7.20
C LEU A 397 -37.85 -7.36 -7.56
N ASP A 398 -37.42 -6.33 -6.84
CA ASP A 398 -36.20 -5.56 -7.13
C ASP A 398 -34.94 -6.17 -6.49
N TYR A 399 -34.90 -7.49 -6.36
CA TYR A 399 -33.72 -8.19 -5.84
C TYR A 399 -32.61 -8.19 -6.89
N ASN A 400 -31.35 -8.11 -6.45
CA ASN A 400 -30.19 -8.28 -7.35
C ASN A 400 -29.88 -9.75 -7.60
N THR A 401 -30.06 -10.57 -6.57
CA THR A 401 -29.86 -12.02 -6.61
C THR A 401 -30.74 -12.68 -5.57
N TRP A 402 -30.95 -13.97 -5.70
CA TRP A 402 -31.81 -14.74 -4.83
C TRP A 402 -31.41 -16.21 -4.79
N GLN A 403 -31.91 -16.92 -3.77
CA GLN A 403 -31.79 -18.37 -3.69
C GLN A 403 -32.99 -18.98 -2.98
N TRP A 404 -33.43 -20.15 -3.45
CA TRP A 404 -34.40 -20.97 -2.75
C TRP A 404 -33.89 -21.34 -1.34
N ALA A 405 -34.75 -21.17 -0.33
CA ALA A 405 -34.39 -21.39 1.06
C ALA A 405 -33.91 -22.84 1.31
N VAL A 406 -34.52 -23.82 0.63
CA VAL A 406 -34.16 -25.24 0.76
C VAL A 406 -32.83 -25.64 0.13
N HIS A 407 -32.24 -24.75 -0.67
CA HIS A 407 -30.94 -24.95 -1.32
C HIS A 407 -29.77 -24.33 -0.53
N PHE A 408 -30.04 -23.73 0.63
CA PHE A 408 -28.98 -23.28 1.52
C PHE A 408 -28.20 -24.49 2.05
N SER A 409 -26.88 -24.36 2.12
CA SER A 409 -25.98 -25.40 2.57
C SER A 409 -25.93 -25.43 4.09
N GLU A 410 -26.02 -26.61 4.70
CA GLU A 410 -25.87 -26.77 6.15
C GLU A 410 -24.47 -26.31 6.60
N GLU A 411 -24.39 -25.42 7.60
CA GLU A 411 -23.13 -24.97 8.17
C GLU A 411 -22.56 -26.08 9.06
N LYS A 412 -21.41 -26.65 8.68
CA LYS A 412 -20.72 -27.72 9.45
C LYS A 412 -19.36 -27.24 9.93
N GLY A 413 -19.04 -27.48 11.20
CA GLY A 413 -17.69 -27.29 11.73
C GLY A 413 -17.30 -25.83 12.04
N SER A 414 -18.26 -24.92 12.17
CA SER A 414 -18.03 -23.57 12.72
C SER A 414 -18.65 -23.45 14.12
N HIS A 415 -18.20 -22.50 14.95
CA HIS A 415 -18.87 -22.19 16.23
C HIS A 415 -20.36 -21.82 16.04
N GLN A 416 -20.77 -21.44 14.82
CA GLN A 416 -22.15 -21.16 14.45
C GLN A 416 -22.99 -22.42 14.19
N ALA A 417 -22.36 -23.54 13.83
CA ALA A 417 -23.02 -24.83 13.60
C ALA A 417 -23.51 -25.50 14.90
N ASP A 418 -22.92 -25.14 16.04
CA ASP A 418 -23.16 -25.77 17.35
C ASP A 418 -24.16 -24.98 18.22
N ILE A 419 -25.07 -24.21 17.62
CA ILE A 419 -26.09 -23.47 18.38
C ILE A 419 -27.12 -24.46 18.96
N PRO A 420 -27.27 -24.55 20.28
CA PRO A 420 -28.22 -25.48 20.89
C PRO A 420 -29.65 -25.22 20.42
N GLY A 421 -30.30 -26.26 19.91
CA GLY A 421 -31.70 -26.20 19.48
C GLY A 421 -31.95 -25.70 18.06
N TYR A 422 -30.92 -25.32 17.30
CA TYR A 422 -31.06 -24.84 15.92
C TYR A 422 -30.16 -25.62 14.94
N ASP A 423 -30.63 -25.75 13.70
CA ASP A 423 -29.84 -26.10 12.53
C ASP A 423 -29.59 -24.81 11.73
N VAL A 424 -28.36 -24.59 11.28
CA VAL A 424 -27.95 -23.36 10.57
C VAL A 424 -27.64 -23.69 9.11
N TYR A 425 -28.29 -22.97 8.20
CA TYR A 425 -28.08 -23.10 6.76
C TYR A 425 -27.60 -21.77 6.18
N VAL A 426 -26.66 -21.83 5.23
CA VAL A 426 -25.96 -20.67 4.69
C VAL A 426 -26.08 -20.62 3.18
N TYR A 427 -26.22 -19.40 2.66
CA TYR A 427 -26.02 -19.10 1.26
C TYR A 427 -25.03 -17.95 1.09
N GLU A 428 -23.97 -18.20 0.33
CA GLU A 428 -22.95 -17.22 -0.03
C GLU A 428 -23.27 -16.68 -1.42
N SER A 429 -23.77 -15.44 -1.50
CA SER A 429 -24.07 -14.82 -2.78
C SER A 429 -22.82 -14.21 -3.42
N SER A 430 -22.85 -13.98 -4.74
CA SER A 430 -21.83 -13.19 -5.43
C SER A 430 -21.98 -11.67 -5.21
N MET A 431 -23.10 -11.24 -4.61
CA MET A 431 -23.42 -9.82 -4.39
C MET A 431 -22.46 -9.21 -3.38
N THR A 432 -21.95 -8.04 -3.71
CA THR A 432 -21.02 -7.29 -2.86
C THR A 432 -21.76 -6.68 -1.67
N MET A 433 -21.20 -6.81 -0.47
CA MET A 433 -21.71 -6.14 0.72
C MET A 433 -21.47 -4.63 0.62
N SER A 434 -22.49 -3.83 0.90
CA SER A 434 -22.40 -2.37 0.89
C SER A 434 -23.42 -1.76 1.85
N PRO A 435 -23.30 -0.47 2.22
CA PRO A 435 -24.30 0.16 3.09
C PRO A 435 -25.68 0.13 2.43
N GLY A 436 -26.72 -0.20 3.18
CA GLY A 436 -28.09 -0.34 2.70
C GLY A 436 -28.48 -1.76 2.23
N VAL A 437 -27.52 -2.67 2.09
CA VAL A 437 -27.81 -4.06 1.69
C VAL A 437 -28.69 -4.75 2.72
N GLN A 438 -29.67 -5.53 2.26
CA GLN A 438 -30.57 -6.29 3.13
C GLN A 438 -30.93 -7.61 2.46
N VAL A 439 -31.44 -8.56 3.25
CA VAL A 439 -32.06 -9.78 2.75
C VAL A 439 -33.49 -9.90 3.24
N ARG A 440 -34.34 -10.49 2.40
CA ARG A 440 -35.77 -10.69 2.69
C ARG A 440 -36.16 -12.12 2.41
N PHE A 441 -36.96 -12.70 3.30
CA PHE A 441 -37.54 -14.03 3.13
C PHE A 441 -38.92 -13.91 2.48
N MET A 442 -39.12 -14.60 1.36
CA MET A 442 -40.34 -14.58 0.58
C MET A 442 -40.95 -15.98 0.52
N MET A 443 -42.26 -16.04 0.70
CA MET A 443 -43.04 -17.29 0.61
C MET A 443 -44.01 -17.22 -0.57
N GLU A 444 -44.14 -18.32 -1.33
CA GLU A 444 -44.89 -18.37 -2.59
C GLU A 444 -46.40 -18.03 -2.45
N LYS A 445 -47.00 -17.60 -3.57
CA LYS A 445 -48.41 -17.35 -3.98
C LYS A 445 -49.36 -16.61 -3.03
N TYR A 446 -49.25 -16.79 -1.71
CA TYR A 446 -50.10 -16.15 -0.69
C TYR A 446 -49.32 -15.73 0.56
N GLY A 447 -48.03 -16.06 0.65
CA GLY A 447 -47.23 -15.84 1.86
C GLY A 447 -46.60 -14.44 1.99
N GLY A 448 -46.26 -13.81 0.86
CA GLY A 448 -45.62 -12.49 0.83
C GLY A 448 -44.25 -12.48 1.51
N GLU A 449 -43.78 -11.30 1.87
CA GLU A 449 -42.57 -11.13 2.68
C GLU A 449 -42.85 -11.59 4.12
N LYS A 450 -42.05 -12.54 4.63
CA LYS A 450 -42.19 -13.07 6.00
C LYS A 450 -41.10 -12.58 6.96
N ALA A 451 -39.94 -12.18 6.44
CA ALA A 451 -38.87 -11.58 7.22
C ALA A 451 -38.10 -10.57 6.37
N ARG A 452 -37.57 -9.55 7.04
CA ARG A 452 -36.67 -8.54 6.47
C ARG A 452 -35.58 -8.23 7.49
N THR A 453 -34.33 -8.34 7.09
CA THR A 453 -33.22 -7.92 7.94
C THR A 453 -33.12 -6.39 7.96
N PRO A 454 -32.58 -5.80 9.03
CA PRO A 454 -32.15 -4.41 8.98
C PRO A 454 -31.21 -4.15 7.79
N PRO A 455 -31.23 -2.94 7.20
CA PRO A 455 -30.24 -2.57 6.20
C PRO A 455 -28.85 -2.55 6.85
N TRP A 456 -27.87 -3.07 6.12
CA TRP A 456 -26.48 -3.10 6.50
C TRP A 456 -25.96 -1.69 6.71
N GLU A 457 -25.54 -1.36 7.93
CA GLU A 457 -25.20 0.00 8.35
C GLU A 457 -26.37 0.97 8.08
N ARG A 458 -27.26 1.14 9.07
CA ARG A 458 -28.34 2.14 9.00
C ARG A 458 -27.73 3.48 8.56
N LEU A 459 -28.25 4.07 7.49
CA LEU A 459 -28.01 5.48 7.19
C LEU A 459 -28.49 6.25 8.42
N VAL A 460 -27.56 6.67 9.27
CA VAL A 460 -27.85 7.68 10.28
C VAL A 460 -28.13 8.93 9.48
N GLN A 461 -29.41 9.26 9.30
CA GLN A 461 -29.81 10.60 8.91
C GLN A 461 -29.31 11.50 10.04
N TRP A 462 -28.32 12.33 9.72
CA TRP A 462 -27.79 13.35 10.60
C TRP A 462 -28.82 14.48 10.75
#